data_AF-C6W510-F1
#
_entry.id   AF-C6W510-F1
#
_cell.length_a   1.000
_cell.length_b   1.000
_cell.length_c   1.000
_cell.angle_alpha   90.00
_cell.angle_beta   90.00
_cell.angle_gamma   90.00
#
_symmetry.space_group_name_H-M   'P 1'
#
loop_
_entity.id
_entity.type
_entity.pdbx_description
1 polymer ?
#
loop_
_entity_poly.entity_id
_entity_poly.type
_entity_poly.pdbx_seq_one_letter_code
_entity_poly.pdbx_strand_id
1 'polypeptide(L)'
;MEPVIRCKIIRHTHVFQPGNVVEVRRRIIEKSENQPVSGYYIPDIGDGTPGIIPLDAAEPVADNAIPGDSYHGKCVLTSVSNYYKNPGEAGSSLQTGTIKPENVRVIHYADCQQLVFHMPAYAWDAGTFRLTNTCSGEVLEEKPVRNRLNGGTMILTNTLPYRPGFYAMEADWPDGRTHRISFIKFSEGFPKAPFENATAAMLRAIRNEEVHLYSEPDPSYSSPPCLLPLVQNSDQQRLRDYQGIDSTTTPTENGEKVYPTSAISATHPTEENLAVRPASGIFPTLEYTQSGRGGSIYYHEGPIRISFGWEFGGGNAVAILFMPETKHWEAQTGTPLARRDEILRFVCEQVIRDQAPGCRYEICENSISIVR
;
A
#
# COMPACT_ATOMS: atom_id res chain seq x y z
N MET A 1 28.36 12.82 16.34
CA MET A 1 26.97 13.30 16.19
C MET A 1 26.70 14.28 17.32
N GLU A 2 26.05 15.41 17.03
CA GLU A 2 25.64 16.34 18.09
C GLU A 2 24.66 15.65 19.04
N PRO A 3 24.74 15.91 20.36
CA PRO A 3 23.82 15.33 21.31
C PRO A 3 22.41 15.84 21.02
N VAL A 4 21.48 14.91 21.05
CA VAL A 4 20.07 15.18 20.92
C VAL A 4 19.53 15.57 22.29
N ILE A 5 18.66 16.57 22.33
CA ILE A 5 18.03 17.05 23.56
C ILE A 5 16.53 17.12 23.38
N ARG A 6 15.80 16.93 24.48
CA ARG A 6 14.35 17.06 24.49
C ARG A 6 13.98 18.45 24.97
N CYS A 7 13.09 19.09 24.24
CA CYS A 7 12.65 20.43 24.53
C CYS A 7 11.13 20.45 24.68
N LYS A 8 10.65 21.05 25.77
CA LYS A 8 9.25 21.40 25.92
C LYS A 8 9.04 22.78 25.34
N ILE A 9 8.08 22.88 24.46
CA ILE A 9 7.71 24.13 23.80
C ILE A 9 6.98 24.98 24.83
N ILE A 10 7.44 26.20 25.08
CA ILE A 10 6.85 27.14 26.06
C ILE A 10 6.06 28.26 25.37
N ARG A 11 6.40 28.56 24.11
CA ARG A 11 5.68 29.52 23.28
C ARG A 11 5.29 28.88 21.97
N HIS A 12 4.14 29.28 21.42
CA HIS A 12 3.72 28.82 20.11
C HIS A 12 4.81 29.13 19.06
N THR A 13 5.15 28.12 18.27
CA THR A 13 6.02 28.24 17.10
C THR A 13 5.21 27.78 15.88
N HIS A 14 5.80 27.83 14.70
CA HIS A 14 5.11 27.49 13.45
C HIS A 14 4.35 26.15 13.51
N VAL A 15 5.00 25.09 13.98
CA VAL A 15 4.44 23.72 14.01
C VAL A 15 4.08 23.26 15.42
N PHE A 16 4.68 23.87 16.45
CA PHE A 16 4.61 23.35 17.82
C PHE A 16 3.86 24.29 18.77
N GLN A 17 2.95 23.71 19.54
CA GLN A 17 2.18 24.41 20.57
C GLN A 17 2.82 24.28 21.96
N PRO A 18 2.55 25.23 22.87
CA PRO A 18 3.02 25.15 24.25
C PRO A 18 2.61 23.85 24.94
N GLY A 19 3.58 23.22 25.60
CA GLY A 19 3.47 21.93 26.28
C GLY A 19 3.89 20.73 25.44
N ASN A 20 4.02 20.87 24.12
CA ASN A 20 4.53 19.77 23.29
C ASN A 20 6.00 19.50 23.63
N VAL A 21 6.39 18.23 23.75
CA VAL A 21 7.78 17.83 23.93
C VAL A 21 8.28 17.27 22.60
N VAL A 22 9.39 17.80 22.11
CA VAL A 22 10.02 17.42 20.85
C VAL A 22 11.50 17.15 21.05
N GLU A 23 12.00 16.17 20.31
CA GLU A 23 13.41 15.85 20.23
C GLU A 23 14.10 16.73 19.18
N VAL A 24 15.14 17.46 19.57
CA VAL A 24 15.83 18.47 18.76
C VAL A 24 17.34 18.43 18.97
N ARG A 25 18.13 19.07 18.09
CA ARG A 25 19.57 19.29 18.30
C ARG A 25 19.83 20.74 18.68
N ARG A 26 20.71 20.99 19.64
CA ARG A 26 21.13 22.37 19.93
C ARG A 26 22.09 22.82 18.83
N ARG A 27 21.75 23.88 18.10
CA ARG A 27 22.62 24.44 17.08
C ARG A 27 22.69 25.95 17.21
N ILE A 28 23.90 26.48 17.26
CA ILE A 28 24.13 27.92 17.12
C ILE A 28 24.21 28.19 15.63
N ILE A 29 23.19 28.87 15.07
CA ILE A 29 23.23 29.30 13.68
C ILE A 29 23.68 30.76 13.68
N GLU A 30 24.91 30.98 13.21
CA GLU A 30 25.40 32.30 12.85
C GLU A 30 24.66 32.73 11.58
N LYS A 31 23.50 33.37 11.73
CA LYS A 31 22.91 34.12 10.62
C LYS A 31 23.72 35.40 10.42
N SER A 32 23.88 35.76 9.14
CA SER A 32 24.46 37.01 8.61
C SER A 32 24.42 38.21 9.55
N GLU A 33 25.49 39.02 9.51
CA GLU A 33 25.90 40.22 10.29
C GLU A 33 24.94 40.94 11.27
N ASN A 34 23.62 40.77 11.24
CA ASN A 34 22.67 41.57 12.02
C ASN A 34 21.77 40.82 13.03
N GLN A 35 21.91 39.51 13.27
CA GLN A 35 21.51 38.87 14.56
C GLN A 35 21.75 37.35 14.57
N PRO A 36 22.63 36.81 15.45
CA PRO A 36 22.71 35.38 15.68
C PRO A 36 21.46 34.92 16.43
N VAL A 37 20.60 34.14 15.76
CA VAL A 37 19.48 33.47 16.42
C VAL A 37 19.98 32.10 16.88
N SER A 38 20.41 32.02 18.14
CA SER A 38 20.62 30.72 18.78
C SER A 38 19.26 30.01 18.93
N GLY A 39 19.23 28.70 18.68
CA GLY A 39 17.99 27.92 18.81
C GLY A 39 18.21 26.42 18.75
N TYR A 40 17.10 25.70 18.63
CA TYR A 40 17.06 24.26 18.48
C TYR A 40 16.75 23.90 17.04
N TYR A 41 17.64 23.14 16.42
CA TYR A 41 17.53 22.68 15.06
C TYR A 41 16.40 21.67 14.90
N ILE A 42 15.56 21.92 13.91
CA ILE A 42 14.55 21.00 13.40
C ILE A 42 15.06 20.48 12.04
N PRO A 43 15.11 19.15 11.81
CA PRO A 43 15.46 18.63 10.50
C PRO A 43 14.50 19.15 9.43
N ASP A 44 14.93 19.13 8.18
CA ASP A 44 14.05 19.43 7.05
C ASP A 44 12.82 18.52 7.09
N ILE A 45 11.66 19.14 7.30
CA ILE A 45 10.37 18.46 7.33
C ILE A 45 9.79 18.25 5.92
N GLY A 46 10.55 18.62 4.90
CA GLY A 46 10.30 18.42 3.47
C GLY A 46 9.86 19.66 2.71
N ASP A 47 10.08 20.84 3.28
CA ASP A 47 10.04 22.11 2.57
C ASP A 47 11.43 22.49 2.00
N GLY A 48 12.42 21.61 2.14
CA GLY A 48 13.79 21.83 1.70
C GLY A 48 14.60 22.72 2.64
N THR A 49 14.01 23.16 3.76
CA THR A 49 14.61 24.15 4.66
C THR A 49 14.52 23.67 6.11
N PRO A 50 15.63 23.25 6.72
CA PRO A 50 15.66 22.96 8.14
C PRO A 50 15.19 24.15 8.99
N GLY A 51 14.39 23.86 10.01
CA GLY A 51 13.81 24.86 10.91
C GLY A 51 14.67 25.17 12.12
N ILE A 52 14.32 26.24 12.84
CA ILE A 52 14.87 26.58 14.15
C ILE A 52 13.72 26.90 15.11
N ILE A 53 13.71 26.27 16.29
CA ILE A 53 12.92 26.73 17.43
C ILE A 53 13.78 27.75 18.21
N PRO A 54 13.36 29.01 18.35
CA PRO A 54 14.08 30.00 19.16
C PRO A 54 14.33 29.50 20.59
N LEU A 55 15.48 29.84 21.18
CA LEU A 55 15.80 29.45 22.57
C LEU A 55 14.75 29.92 23.58
N ASP A 56 14.11 31.08 23.34
CA ASP A 56 13.06 31.62 24.21
C ASP A 56 11.67 31.00 23.95
N ALA A 57 11.55 30.10 22.98
CA ALA A 57 10.32 29.38 22.67
C ALA A 57 10.31 27.94 23.21
N ALA A 58 11.42 27.46 23.77
CA ALA A 58 11.55 26.10 24.28
C ALA A 58 12.48 25.99 25.49
N GLU A 59 12.14 25.09 26.42
CA GLU A 59 12.95 24.77 27.59
C GLU A 59 13.47 23.32 27.49
N PRO A 60 14.77 23.05 27.75
CA PRO A 60 15.25 21.67 27.85
C PRO A 60 14.54 20.92 28.97
N VAL A 61 14.16 19.67 28.71
CA VAL A 61 13.57 18.79 29.70
C VAL A 61 14.60 17.73 30.08
N ALA A 62 14.80 17.49 31.38
CA ALA A 62 15.63 16.39 31.85
C ALA A 62 15.05 15.06 31.34
N ASP A 63 15.92 14.14 30.90
CA ASP A 63 15.50 12.85 30.35
C ASP A 63 15.11 11.84 31.45
N ASN A 64 14.28 12.30 32.39
CA ASN A 64 13.80 11.51 33.52
C ASN A 64 12.57 10.66 33.13
N ALA A 65 12.19 10.64 31.85
CA ALA A 65 11.06 9.85 31.41
C ALA A 65 11.45 8.37 31.44
N ILE A 66 10.73 7.61 32.25
CA ILE A 66 10.70 6.15 32.14
C ILE A 66 10.39 5.83 30.68
N PRO A 67 11.17 4.96 30.01
CA PRO A 67 10.85 4.51 28.67
C PRO A 67 9.41 3.99 28.66
N GLY A 68 8.50 4.77 28.08
CA GLY A 68 7.16 4.30 27.82
C GLY A 68 7.24 3.27 26.70
N ASP A 69 6.55 2.14 26.87
CA ASP A 69 6.40 1.14 25.80
C ASP A 69 5.49 1.65 24.67
N SER A 70 4.81 2.79 24.87
CA SER A 70 3.88 3.39 23.91
C SER A 70 3.79 4.91 24.03
N TYR A 71 3.75 5.58 22.89
CA TYR A 71 3.57 7.03 22.77
C TYR A 71 2.31 7.29 21.94
N HIS A 72 1.33 7.99 22.50
CA HIS A 72 -0.01 8.13 21.88
C HIS A 72 -0.21 9.43 21.08
N GLY A 73 0.81 10.29 20.99
CA GLY A 73 0.66 11.55 20.26
C GLY A 73 0.50 11.38 18.76
N LYS A 74 -0.15 12.34 18.10
CA LYS A 74 -0.54 12.23 16.68
C LYS A 74 0.69 12.27 15.77
N CYS A 75 0.61 11.57 14.63
CA CYS A 75 1.55 11.74 13.53
C CYS A 75 0.98 12.76 12.55
N VAL A 76 1.83 13.65 12.03
CA VAL A 76 1.47 14.59 10.97
C VAL A 76 2.44 14.39 9.83
N LEU A 77 1.91 14.02 8.67
CA LEU A 77 2.67 13.93 7.43
C LEU A 77 3.19 15.32 7.07
N THR A 78 4.50 15.44 6.83
CA THR A 78 5.12 16.71 6.46
C THR A 78 5.57 16.74 5.02
N SER A 79 6.02 15.61 4.46
CA SER A 79 6.30 15.51 3.02
C SER A 79 6.29 14.09 2.49
N VAL A 80 6.09 13.99 1.18
CA VAL A 80 6.33 12.79 0.38
C VAL A 80 7.16 13.19 -0.82
N SER A 81 8.31 12.55 -1.00
CA SER A 81 9.22 12.82 -2.11
C SER A 81 9.66 11.54 -2.80
N ASN A 82 10.03 11.67 -4.06
CA ASN A 82 10.48 10.59 -4.93
C ASN A 82 11.77 11.08 -5.60
N TYR A 83 12.89 10.42 -5.37
CA TYR A 83 14.19 10.87 -5.89
C TYR A 83 15.08 9.68 -6.23
N TYR A 84 16.11 9.91 -7.04
CA TYR A 84 17.17 8.93 -7.28
C TYR A 84 18.32 9.21 -6.30
N LYS A 85 18.78 8.19 -5.57
CA LYS A 85 19.94 8.34 -4.67
C LYS A 85 21.19 8.75 -5.42
N ASN A 86 21.37 8.19 -6.62
CA ASN A 86 22.44 8.53 -7.55
C ASN A 86 21.81 9.23 -8.77
N PRO A 87 21.99 10.55 -8.94
CA PRO A 87 21.36 11.29 -10.04
C PRO A 87 21.70 10.76 -11.44
N GLY A 88 22.86 10.11 -11.60
CA GLY A 88 23.28 9.47 -12.85
C GLY A 88 22.56 8.16 -13.20
N GLU A 89 21.81 7.58 -12.24
CA GLU A 89 21.04 6.35 -12.43
C GLU A 89 19.60 6.61 -12.89
N ALA A 90 19.26 7.85 -13.24
CA ALA A 90 17.98 8.21 -13.87
C ALA A 90 17.89 7.69 -15.33
N GLY A 91 18.28 6.44 -15.56
CA GLY A 91 18.24 5.75 -16.84
C GLY A 91 16.80 5.50 -17.30
N SER A 92 16.65 5.24 -18.60
CA SER A 92 15.38 5.07 -19.33
C SER A 92 14.56 3.82 -18.96
N SER A 93 14.70 3.29 -17.74
CA SER A 93 13.97 2.12 -17.30
C SER A 93 12.49 2.44 -17.08
N LEU A 94 11.68 1.38 -17.11
CA LEU A 94 10.25 1.39 -16.84
C LEU A 94 9.93 2.35 -15.70
N GLN A 95 9.03 3.32 -15.94
CA GLN A 95 8.59 4.24 -14.90
C GLN A 95 7.91 3.43 -13.79
N THR A 96 8.67 3.07 -12.76
CA THR A 96 8.13 2.84 -11.42
C THR A 96 7.25 4.06 -11.14
N GLY A 97 6.04 3.89 -10.61
CA GLY A 97 5.19 5.06 -10.37
C GLY A 97 5.77 5.98 -9.29
N THR A 98 4.99 6.99 -8.89
CA THR A 98 5.36 7.91 -7.80
C THR A 98 4.41 7.70 -6.62
N ILE A 99 4.95 7.79 -5.41
CA ILE A 99 4.10 7.91 -4.22
C ILE A 99 3.71 9.37 -4.12
N LYS A 100 2.41 9.62 -4.17
CA LYS A 100 1.85 10.94 -3.93
C LYS A 100 1.38 11.05 -2.47
N PRO A 101 1.29 12.26 -1.91
CA PRO A 101 0.82 12.41 -0.54
C PRO A 101 -0.57 11.84 -0.28
N GLU A 102 -1.49 11.86 -1.25
CA GLU A 102 -2.81 11.22 -1.17
C GLU A 102 -2.76 9.70 -0.95
N ASN A 103 -1.62 9.08 -1.27
CA ASN A 103 -1.40 7.65 -1.07
C ASN A 103 -0.86 7.32 0.33
N VAL A 104 -0.62 8.33 1.18
CA VAL A 104 -0.13 8.16 2.55
C VAL A 104 -1.23 8.55 3.52
N ARG A 105 -1.58 7.62 4.42
CA ARG A 105 -2.63 7.81 5.43
C ARG A 105 -2.03 7.67 6.82
N VAL A 106 -2.38 8.60 7.69
CA VAL A 106 -2.14 8.47 9.13
C VAL A 106 -3.46 8.14 9.80
N ILE A 107 -3.50 7.00 10.48
CA ILE A 107 -4.66 6.51 11.20
C ILE A 107 -4.35 6.63 12.69
N HIS A 108 -5.27 7.23 13.46
CA HIS A 108 -5.13 7.42 14.90
C HIS A 108 -6.42 7.05 15.62
N TYR A 109 -6.33 6.00 16.43
CA TYR A 109 -7.33 5.57 17.41
C TYR A 109 -6.73 5.69 18.81
N ALA A 110 -7.56 5.50 19.85
CA ALA A 110 -7.10 5.62 21.25
C ALA A 110 -5.93 4.68 21.58
N ASP A 111 -5.93 3.48 21.00
CA ASP A 111 -5.02 2.38 21.26
C ASP A 111 -4.14 2.00 20.06
N CYS A 112 -4.25 2.73 18.94
CA CYS A 112 -3.58 2.36 17.71
C CYS A 112 -3.19 3.60 16.92
N GLN A 113 -1.94 3.63 16.46
CA GLN A 113 -1.51 4.60 15.49
C GLN A 113 -0.74 3.94 14.37
N GLN A 114 -1.21 4.19 13.15
CA GLN A 114 -0.64 3.58 11.96
C GLN A 114 -0.35 4.65 10.91
N LEU A 115 0.80 4.52 10.26
CA LEU A 115 1.08 5.19 9.00
C LEU A 115 1.05 4.13 7.91
N VAL A 116 0.19 4.35 6.92
CA VAL A 116 -0.05 3.41 5.81
C VAL A 116 0.27 4.11 4.51
N PHE A 117 0.96 3.42 3.61
CA PHE A 117 1.11 3.89 2.24
C PHE A 117 1.19 2.73 1.25
N HIS A 118 0.81 2.99 0.01
CA HIS A 118 0.94 2.01 -1.08
C HIS A 118 2.13 2.37 -1.95
N MET A 119 2.95 1.36 -2.23
CA MET A 119 3.96 1.39 -3.27
C MET A 119 3.26 1.51 -4.64
N PRO A 120 3.84 2.25 -5.59
CA PRO A 120 3.19 2.54 -6.87
C PRO A 120 3.02 1.32 -7.79
N ALA A 121 3.71 0.22 -7.50
CA ALA A 121 3.63 -1.04 -8.22
C ALA A 121 3.90 -2.20 -7.24
N TYR A 122 3.74 -3.44 -7.72
CA TYR A 122 4.12 -4.64 -6.98
C TYR A 122 5.59 -4.54 -6.52
N ALA A 123 5.83 -4.55 -5.22
CA ALA A 123 7.10 -4.14 -4.61
C ALA A 123 7.85 -5.31 -3.95
N TRP A 124 7.54 -6.55 -4.33
CA TRP A 124 8.16 -7.73 -3.73
C TRP A 124 9.67 -7.82 -3.97
N ASP A 125 10.13 -7.34 -5.13
CA ASP A 125 11.55 -7.28 -5.47
C ASP A 125 12.11 -5.86 -5.27
N ALA A 126 11.40 -4.99 -4.53
CA ALA A 126 11.93 -3.70 -4.14
C ALA A 126 13.12 -3.86 -3.18
N GLY A 127 13.92 -2.81 -3.06
CA GLY A 127 15.18 -2.81 -2.32
C GLY A 127 14.97 -2.78 -0.81
N THR A 128 15.54 -1.76 -0.16
CA THR A 128 15.55 -1.63 1.29
C THR A 128 14.47 -0.66 1.76
N PHE A 129 13.75 -1.07 2.80
CA PHE A 129 12.96 -0.18 3.64
C PHE A 129 13.80 0.28 4.82
N ARG A 130 13.80 1.59 5.09
CA ARG A 130 14.51 2.21 6.22
C ARG A 130 13.61 3.22 6.94
N LEU A 131 13.50 3.10 8.27
CA LEU A 131 12.87 4.11 9.13
C LEU A 131 13.94 4.76 10.01
N THR A 132 14.06 6.07 9.93
CA THR A 132 15.08 6.85 10.62
C THR A 132 14.44 7.94 11.46
N ASN A 133 14.88 8.10 12.71
CA ASN A 133 14.68 9.34 13.45
C ASN A 133 15.65 10.38 12.86
N THR A 134 15.13 11.31 12.06
CA THR A 134 15.93 12.29 11.32
C THR A 134 16.60 13.33 12.22
N CYS A 135 16.10 13.53 13.45
CA CYS A 135 16.74 14.37 14.42
C CYS A 135 17.93 13.68 15.08
N SER A 136 17.81 12.42 15.51
CA SER A 136 18.95 11.71 16.11
C SER A 136 19.91 11.11 15.08
N GLY A 137 19.43 10.81 13.87
CA GLY A 137 20.13 9.99 12.88
C GLY A 137 20.03 8.49 13.18
N GLU A 138 19.29 8.08 14.20
CA GLU A 138 19.10 6.69 14.59
C GLU A 138 18.23 5.96 13.57
N VAL A 139 18.77 4.85 13.04
CA VAL A 139 18.01 3.92 12.20
C VAL A 139 17.23 2.98 13.11
N LEU A 140 15.91 3.15 13.15
CA LEU A 140 15.02 2.36 13.99
C LEU A 140 14.66 1.02 13.35
N GLU A 141 14.61 0.98 12.02
CA GLU A 141 14.28 -0.21 11.26
C GLU A 141 15.00 -0.17 9.91
N GLU A 142 15.64 -1.26 9.52
CA GLU A 142 16.21 -1.46 8.19
C GLU A 142 16.06 -2.92 7.77
N LYS A 143 15.37 -3.16 6.65
CA LYS A 143 15.10 -4.51 6.14
C LYS A 143 14.69 -4.46 4.66
N PRO A 144 14.72 -5.58 3.93
CA PRO A 144 14.15 -5.65 2.59
C PRO A 144 12.67 -5.21 2.57
N VAL A 145 12.24 -4.47 1.55
CA VAL A 145 10.85 -3.96 1.43
C VAL A 145 9.84 -5.10 1.53
N ARG A 146 10.10 -6.26 0.91
CA ARG A 146 9.24 -7.45 0.99
C ARG A 146 8.93 -7.94 2.40
N ASN A 147 9.83 -7.71 3.35
CA ASN A 147 9.62 -8.08 4.75
C ASN A 147 8.73 -7.07 5.50
N ARG A 148 8.37 -5.97 4.84
CA ARG A 148 7.54 -4.89 5.36
C ARG A 148 6.19 -4.77 4.67
N LEU A 149 6.04 -5.39 3.50
CA LEU A 149 4.81 -5.40 2.75
C LEU A 149 3.70 -6.14 3.50
N ASN A 150 2.50 -5.61 3.36
CA ASN A 150 1.24 -6.25 3.66
C ASN A 150 0.53 -6.41 2.30
N GLY A 151 0.45 -7.65 1.81
CA GLY A 151 0.09 -7.92 0.42
C GLY A 151 1.23 -7.57 -0.56
N GLY A 152 0.89 -7.10 -1.76
CA GLY A 152 1.87 -6.84 -2.83
C GLY A 152 2.44 -5.41 -2.88
N THR A 153 1.77 -4.43 -2.27
CA THR A 153 2.11 -3.00 -2.42
C THR A 153 2.02 -2.18 -1.13
N MET A 154 1.26 -2.62 -0.12
CA MET A 154 0.99 -1.79 1.04
C MET A 154 2.09 -1.93 2.09
N ILE A 155 2.50 -0.82 2.71
CA ILE A 155 3.33 -0.78 3.90
C ILE A 155 2.53 -0.16 5.04
N LEU A 156 2.49 -0.83 6.19
CA LEU A 156 1.76 -0.39 7.38
C LEU A 156 2.68 -0.33 8.60
N THR A 157 2.89 0.86 9.14
CA THR A 157 3.79 1.12 10.27
C THR A 157 3.03 1.50 11.53
N ASN A 158 3.11 0.64 12.56
CA ASN A 158 2.69 0.98 13.91
C ASN A 158 3.65 2.02 14.50
N THR A 159 3.15 3.20 14.82
CA THR A 159 3.95 4.32 15.33
C THR A 159 3.84 4.52 16.84
N LEU A 160 3.16 3.61 17.57
CA LEU A 160 3.12 3.62 19.03
C LEU A 160 4.49 3.48 19.70
N PRO A 161 5.43 2.64 19.22
CA PRO A 161 6.73 2.49 19.88
C PRO A 161 7.64 3.72 19.73
N TYR A 162 7.30 4.65 18.83
CA TYR A 162 8.17 5.77 18.48
C TYR A 162 7.85 7.01 19.33
N ARG A 163 8.91 7.56 19.93
CA ARG A 163 8.87 8.79 20.74
C ARG A 163 8.37 9.98 19.92
N PRO A 164 7.91 11.07 20.58
CA PRO A 164 7.74 12.34 19.90
C PRO A 164 9.04 12.81 19.24
N GLY A 165 9.00 13.12 17.95
CA GLY A 165 10.19 13.37 17.15
C GLY A 165 9.93 13.50 15.66
N PHE A 166 11.00 13.47 14.88
CA PHE A 166 11.01 13.68 13.43
C PHE A 166 11.46 12.42 12.71
N TYR A 167 10.66 11.92 11.79
CA TYR A 167 10.87 10.61 11.18
C TYR A 167 10.85 10.68 9.66
N ALA A 168 11.64 9.81 9.05
CA ALA A 168 11.59 9.55 7.61
C ALA A 168 11.55 8.03 7.37
N MET A 169 10.60 7.61 6.54
CA MET A 169 10.56 6.27 5.94
C MET A 169 11.07 6.36 4.51
N GLU A 170 12.01 5.50 4.15
CA GLU A 170 12.56 5.38 2.80
C GLU A 170 12.32 3.97 2.28
N ALA A 171 11.92 3.85 1.02
CA ALA A 171 11.79 2.57 0.32
C ALA A 171 12.48 2.65 -1.05
N ASP A 172 13.53 1.86 -1.22
CA ASP A 172 14.34 1.82 -2.45
C ASP A 172 13.74 0.88 -3.50
N TRP A 173 13.98 1.19 -4.76
CA TRP A 173 13.63 0.37 -5.92
C TRP A 173 14.86 -0.10 -6.69
N PRO A 174 14.74 -1.21 -7.44
CA PRO A 174 15.84 -1.71 -8.28
C PRO A 174 16.26 -0.75 -9.39
N ASP A 175 15.41 0.21 -9.76
CA ASP A 175 15.71 1.25 -10.74
C ASP A 175 16.51 2.44 -10.14
N GLY A 176 16.93 2.35 -8.88
CA GLY A 176 17.67 3.41 -8.18
C GLY A 176 16.78 4.51 -7.58
N ARG A 177 15.45 4.45 -7.77
CA ARG A 177 14.52 5.37 -7.15
C ARG A 177 14.32 5.04 -5.67
N THR A 178 14.16 6.08 -4.87
CA THR A 178 13.76 6.01 -3.46
C THR A 178 12.51 6.84 -3.26
N HIS A 179 11.52 6.25 -2.60
CA HIS A 179 10.39 7.01 -2.05
C HIS A 179 10.68 7.36 -0.61
N ARG A 180 10.49 8.62 -0.24
CA ARG A 180 10.64 9.11 1.13
C ARG A 180 9.34 9.70 1.63
N ILE A 181 8.96 9.33 2.85
CA ILE A 181 7.80 9.85 3.57
C ILE A 181 8.32 10.42 4.90
N SER A 182 8.19 11.73 5.08
CA SER A 182 8.58 12.42 6.32
C SER A 182 7.37 12.79 7.15
N PHE A 183 7.47 12.63 8.47
CA PHE A 183 6.39 12.96 9.39
C PHE A 183 6.92 13.38 10.76
N ILE A 184 6.10 14.15 11.49
CA ILE A 184 6.35 14.52 12.88
C ILE A 184 5.43 13.68 13.78
N LYS A 185 6.00 13.05 14.80
CA LYS A 185 5.27 12.43 15.91
C LYS A 185 5.21 13.44 17.06
N PHE A 186 4.01 13.82 17.45
CA PHE A 186 3.78 14.77 18.54
C PHE A 186 3.73 14.07 19.90
N SER A 187 3.80 14.85 20.98
CA SER A 187 3.39 14.38 22.31
C SER A 187 1.88 14.16 22.38
N GLU A 188 1.41 13.34 23.32
CA GLU A 188 -0.02 13.10 23.53
C GLU A 188 -0.77 14.40 23.80
N GLY A 189 -1.99 14.51 23.24
CA GLY A 189 -2.80 15.72 23.31
C GLY A 189 -2.40 16.81 22.31
N PHE A 190 -1.36 16.59 21.50
CA PHE A 190 -0.95 17.49 20.42
C PHE A 190 -1.11 16.80 19.05
N PRO A 191 -1.36 17.57 17.98
CA PRO A 191 -1.76 18.98 17.99
C PRO A 191 -3.15 19.24 18.61
N LYS A 192 -3.32 20.33 19.39
CA LYS A 192 -4.60 20.81 19.96
C LYS A 192 -5.38 21.61 18.89
N ALA A 193 -6.64 21.26 18.62
CA ALA A 193 -7.47 21.99 17.65
C ALA A 193 -8.05 23.31 18.22
N PRO A 194 -8.35 24.34 17.40
CA PRO A 194 -7.97 24.53 15.98
C PRO A 194 -6.74 25.44 15.82
N PHE A 195 -6.00 25.25 14.72
CA PHE A 195 -4.78 25.99 14.39
C PHE A 195 -5.14 27.23 13.58
N GLU A 196 -5.09 28.41 14.18
CA GLU A 196 -5.30 29.66 13.44
C GLU A 196 -4.14 29.98 12.49
N ASN A 197 -2.94 29.42 12.74
CA ASN A 197 -1.70 29.76 12.02
C ASN A 197 -0.99 28.57 11.33
N ALA A 198 -1.57 27.37 11.31
CA ALA A 198 -0.95 26.27 10.59
C ALA A 198 -1.05 26.49 9.08
N THR A 199 -0.03 26.09 8.33
CA THR A 199 -0.07 26.15 6.86
C THR A 199 -1.24 25.30 6.34
N ALA A 200 -1.79 25.64 5.18
CA ALA A 200 -2.89 24.89 4.56
C ALA A 200 -2.55 23.39 4.44
N ALA A 201 -1.29 23.04 4.12
CA ALA A 201 -0.83 21.66 4.06
C ALA A 201 -0.92 20.95 5.43
N MET A 202 -0.51 21.63 6.51
CA MET A 202 -0.55 21.09 7.87
C MET A 202 -1.99 21.03 8.40
N LEU A 203 -2.83 22.01 8.09
CA LEU A 203 -4.26 21.99 8.38
C LEU A 203 -4.96 20.81 7.70
N ARG A 204 -4.64 20.53 6.42
CA ARG A 204 -5.18 19.38 5.68
C ARG A 204 -4.69 18.05 6.26
N ALA A 205 -3.40 17.96 6.63
CA ALA A 205 -2.83 16.77 7.25
C ALA A 205 -3.41 16.48 8.65
N ILE A 206 -3.79 17.51 9.42
CA ILE A 206 -4.34 17.35 10.78
C ILE A 206 -5.85 17.06 10.76
N ARG A 207 -6.59 17.60 9.80
CA ARG A 207 -8.06 17.49 9.78
C ARG A 207 -8.58 16.11 9.38
N ASN A 208 -7.75 15.20 8.84
CA ASN A 208 -8.19 13.89 8.35
C ASN A 208 -9.37 13.93 7.34
N GLU A 209 -9.83 15.10 6.92
CA GLU A 209 -11.13 15.28 6.27
C GLU A 209 -11.07 15.20 4.74
N GLU A 210 -9.91 15.40 4.10
CA GLU A 210 -9.74 15.16 2.66
C GLU A 210 -8.25 15.23 2.29
N VAL A 211 -7.68 14.11 1.85
CA VAL A 211 -6.27 14.01 1.48
C VAL A 211 -6.09 14.50 0.05
N HIS A 212 -6.00 15.81 -0.12
CA HIS A 212 -5.55 16.44 -1.37
C HIS A 212 -4.40 17.42 -1.06
N LEU A 213 -3.16 16.97 -1.26
CA LEU A 213 -2.00 17.86 -1.40
C LEU A 213 -1.82 18.22 -2.87
N TYR A 214 -2.77 18.98 -3.42
CA TYR A 214 -2.55 19.76 -4.64
C TYR A 214 -2.43 21.23 -4.27
N SER A 215 -1.55 21.92 -5.00
CA SER A 215 -1.44 23.37 -5.04
C SER A 215 -2.80 23.97 -5.36
N GLU A 216 -3.20 25.02 -4.63
CA GLU A 216 -4.34 25.82 -5.09
C GLU A 216 -3.99 26.43 -6.46
N PRO A 217 -4.92 26.43 -7.44
CA PRO A 217 -4.70 27.16 -8.68
C PRO A 217 -4.42 28.63 -8.33
N ASP A 218 -3.35 29.16 -8.92
CA ASP A 218 -2.97 30.55 -8.77
C ASP A 218 -4.16 31.46 -9.19
N PRO A 219 -4.71 32.30 -8.31
CA PRO A 219 -5.79 33.21 -8.67
C PRO A 219 -5.38 34.24 -9.73
N SER A 220 -4.08 34.32 -10.07
CA SER A 220 -3.57 35.19 -11.15
C SER A 220 -3.63 34.57 -12.55
N TYR A 221 -4.07 33.31 -12.71
CA TYR A 221 -4.23 32.72 -14.04
C TYR A 221 -5.62 33.03 -14.63
N SER A 222 -5.84 34.28 -15.08
CA SER A 222 -6.93 34.55 -16.01
C SER A 222 -6.56 33.95 -17.37
N SER A 223 -7.23 32.88 -17.78
CA SER A 223 -7.13 32.43 -19.18
C SER A 223 -7.45 33.61 -20.11
N PRO A 224 -6.63 33.89 -21.13
CA PRO A 224 -6.99 34.88 -22.13
C PRO A 224 -8.25 34.41 -22.87
N PRO A 225 -9.10 35.33 -23.35
CA PRO A 225 -10.33 34.98 -24.04
C PRO A 225 -9.97 34.15 -25.28
N CYS A 226 -10.45 32.91 -25.28
CA CYS A 226 -10.39 32.02 -26.43
C CYS A 226 -11.25 32.63 -27.54
N LEU A 227 -10.62 33.32 -28.49
CA LEU A 227 -11.20 33.65 -29.78
C LEU A 227 -10.84 32.54 -30.76
N LEU A 228 -11.75 31.60 -30.96
CA LEU A 228 -11.74 30.71 -32.11
C LEU A 228 -12.14 31.50 -33.36
N PRO A 229 -11.45 31.34 -34.50
CA PRO A 229 -12.08 31.56 -35.80
C PRO A 229 -12.93 30.33 -36.15
N LEU A 230 -14.21 30.58 -36.43
CA LEU A 230 -15.08 29.65 -37.15
C LEU A 230 -14.42 29.29 -38.48
N VAL A 231 -14.15 28.00 -38.70
CA VAL A 231 -14.08 27.42 -40.04
C VAL A 231 -15.17 26.37 -40.12
N GLN A 232 -16.17 26.67 -40.94
CA GLN A 232 -17.19 25.73 -41.41
C GLN A 232 -16.59 24.87 -42.53
N ASN A 233 -16.80 23.55 -42.45
CA ASN A 233 -17.09 22.60 -43.54
C ASN A 233 -16.98 21.19 -42.96
N SER A 234 -18.11 20.51 -42.71
CA SER A 234 -18.85 19.65 -43.65
C SER A 234 -18.10 18.35 -43.95
N ASP A 235 -18.46 17.30 -43.21
CA ASP A 235 -18.55 15.93 -43.74
C ASP A 235 -19.37 15.06 -42.77
N GLN A 236 -20.69 15.14 -42.94
CA GLN A 236 -21.60 14.06 -42.58
C GLN A 236 -21.52 13.01 -43.68
N GLN A 237 -20.78 11.92 -43.49
CA GLN A 237 -21.12 10.66 -44.15
C GLN A 237 -20.45 9.45 -43.48
N ARG A 238 -21.27 8.41 -43.32
CA ARG A 238 -20.97 7.02 -42.90
C ARG A 238 -21.19 6.68 -41.42
N LEU A 239 -22.47 6.77 -41.06
CA LEU A 239 -23.13 5.84 -40.16
C LEU A 239 -24.02 4.94 -41.05
N ARG A 240 -23.61 3.70 -41.34
CA ARG A 240 -24.45 2.57 -41.81
C ARG A 240 -23.59 1.32 -41.96
N ASP A 241 -24.27 0.18 -41.81
CA ASP A 241 -23.83 -1.20 -42.03
C ASP A 241 -23.36 -1.96 -40.78
N TYR A 242 -24.33 -2.52 -40.04
CA TYR A 242 -24.26 -3.90 -39.52
C TYR A 242 -25.66 -4.37 -39.10
N GLN A 243 -26.47 -4.80 -40.08
CA GLN A 243 -27.59 -5.72 -39.89
C GLN A 243 -27.73 -6.60 -41.14
N GLY A 244 -27.85 -7.92 -40.92
CA GLY A 244 -28.42 -8.85 -41.89
C GLY A 244 -27.45 -9.90 -42.44
N ILE A 245 -27.37 -11.06 -41.80
CA ILE A 245 -27.20 -12.32 -42.53
C ILE A 245 -28.30 -13.29 -42.06
N ASP A 246 -29.03 -13.77 -43.06
CA ASP A 246 -30.17 -14.67 -43.03
C ASP A 246 -29.92 -15.96 -42.27
N SER A 247 -30.94 -16.35 -41.50
CA SER A 247 -31.10 -17.65 -40.89
C SER A 247 -32.10 -18.45 -41.73
N THR A 248 -31.61 -19.33 -42.61
CA THR A 248 -32.43 -20.36 -43.25
C THR A 248 -31.67 -21.68 -43.33
N THR A 249 -31.91 -22.57 -42.36
CA THR A 249 -31.85 -24.02 -42.59
C THR A 249 -32.79 -24.74 -41.63
N THR A 250 -33.59 -25.60 -42.24
CA THR A 250 -34.69 -26.45 -41.74
C THR A 250 -34.24 -27.62 -40.83
N PRO A 251 -35.18 -28.32 -40.17
CA PRO A 251 -34.90 -29.23 -39.06
C PRO A 251 -34.63 -30.68 -39.48
N THR A 252 -33.74 -31.36 -38.75
CA THR A 252 -33.62 -32.83 -38.68
C THR A 252 -33.47 -33.20 -37.21
N GLU A 253 -34.51 -33.79 -36.61
CA GLU A 253 -34.69 -35.23 -36.38
C GLU A 253 -33.63 -35.88 -35.47
N ASN A 254 -34.06 -36.11 -34.22
CA ASN A 254 -33.80 -37.26 -33.36
C ASN A 254 -32.44 -37.99 -33.47
N GLY A 255 -31.64 -37.88 -32.41
CA GLY A 255 -30.47 -38.72 -32.20
C GLY A 255 -30.04 -38.75 -30.74
N GLU A 256 -30.78 -39.49 -29.91
CA GLU A 256 -30.31 -39.95 -28.59
C GLU A 256 -28.96 -40.68 -28.75
N LYS A 257 -27.91 -40.16 -28.12
CA LYS A 257 -26.65 -40.90 -27.92
C LYS A 257 -26.67 -41.55 -26.54
N VAL A 258 -27.10 -42.79 -26.52
CA VAL A 258 -26.91 -43.75 -25.42
C VAL A 258 -25.44 -44.18 -25.43
N TYR A 259 -24.74 -43.98 -24.31
CA TYR A 259 -23.39 -44.53 -24.11
C TYR A 259 -23.49 -45.96 -23.54
N PRO A 260 -22.74 -46.94 -24.08
CA PRO A 260 -22.78 -48.31 -23.58
C PRO A 260 -22.07 -48.45 -22.23
N THR A 261 -22.78 -49.01 -21.26
CA THR A 261 -22.25 -49.57 -20.02
C THR A 261 -21.53 -50.87 -20.32
N SER A 262 -20.20 -50.85 -20.30
CA SER A 262 -19.38 -52.06 -20.40
C SER A 262 -19.02 -52.55 -19.00
N ALA A 263 -19.55 -53.72 -18.64
CA ALA A 263 -19.17 -54.50 -17.48
C ALA A 263 -17.72 -55.00 -17.65
N ILE A 264 -16.87 -54.78 -16.64
CA ILE A 264 -15.54 -55.38 -16.56
C ILE A 264 -15.56 -56.43 -15.44
N SER A 265 -15.19 -57.64 -15.88
CA SER A 265 -15.09 -58.87 -15.11
C SER A 265 -13.93 -58.84 -14.13
N ALA A 266 -14.17 -59.42 -12.96
CA ALA A 266 -13.17 -59.60 -11.90
C ALA A 266 -12.15 -60.69 -12.27
N THR A 267 -10.87 -60.39 -12.07
CA THR A 267 -9.80 -61.38 -11.88
C THR A 267 -8.85 -60.88 -10.80
N HIS A 268 -8.69 -61.68 -9.75
CA HIS A 268 -7.73 -61.48 -8.67
C HIS A 268 -6.29 -61.64 -9.15
N PRO A 269 -5.35 -60.86 -8.59
CA PRO A 269 -4.06 -61.40 -8.22
C PRO A 269 -3.69 -61.13 -6.76
N THR A 270 -2.80 -62.01 -6.31
CA THR A 270 -2.43 -62.39 -4.96
C THR A 270 -1.55 -61.38 -4.24
N GLU A 271 -1.60 -61.43 -2.91
CA GLU A 271 -0.80 -60.67 -1.95
C GLU A 271 0.71 -60.79 -2.15
N GLU A 272 1.39 -59.66 -2.36
CA GLU A 272 2.64 -59.33 -1.69
C GLU A 272 3.06 -57.89 -2.04
N ASN A 273 3.56 -57.17 -1.03
CA ASN A 273 4.36 -55.93 -1.07
C ASN A 273 3.72 -54.53 -0.98
N LEU A 274 4.16 -53.86 0.09
CA LEU A 274 4.11 -52.43 0.45
C LEU A 274 2.72 -51.80 0.65
N ALA A 275 2.56 -51.15 1.80
CA ALA A 275 1.39 -50.36 2.16
C ALA A 275 1.16 -49.21 1.15
N VAL A 276 0.43 -49.52 0.09
CA VAL A 276 -0.16 -48.56 -0.84
C VAL A 276 -1.18 -47.74 -0.05
N ARG A 277 -0.83 -46.48 0.23
CA ARG A 277 -1.84 -45.49 0.62
C ARG A 277 -2.93 -45.49 -0.48
N PRO A 278 -4.23 -45.54 -0.14
CA PRO A 278 -5.28 -45.42 -1.15
C PRO A 278 -5.00 -44.17 -1.97
N ALA A 279 -5.24 -44.25 -3.28
CA ALA A 279 -4.98 -43.17 -4.24
C ALA A 279 -5.81 -41.92 -3.88
N SER A 280 -5.32 -41.16 -2.90
CA SER A 280 -5.78 -39.83 -2.59
C SER A 280 -5.42 -38.95 -3.77
N GLY A 281 -6.42 -38.44 -4.49
CA GLY A 281 -6.21 -37.26 -5.33
C GLY A 281 -6.58 -37.41 -6.79
N ILE A 282 -7.74 -37.98 -7.12
CA ILE A 282 -8.38 -37.62 -8.40
C ILE A 282 -9.30 -36.40 -8.20
N PHE A 283 -9.86 -36.25 -7.00
CA PHE A 283 -10.76 -35.14 -6.70
C PHE A 283 -9.99 -33.91 -6.23
N PRO A 284 -10.39 -32.71 -6.67
CA PRO A 284 -9.77 -31.48 -6.22
C PRO A 284 -10.02 -31.25 -4.73
N THR A 285 -9.00 -30.81 -4.00
CA THR A 285 -9.09 -30.42 -2.58
C THR A 285 -8.33 -29.12 -2.32
N LEU A 286 -8.68 -28.42 -1.23
CA LEU A 286 -7.98 -27.23 -0.77
C LEU A 286 -7.29 -27.46 0.59
N GLU A 287 -6.11 -26.88 0.75
CA GLU A 287 -5.44 -26.70 2.04
C GLU A 287 -5.27 -25.19 2.30
N TYR A 288 -5.44 -24.79 3.56
CA TYR A 288 -5.40 -23.39 3.98
C TYR A 288 -4.27 -23.14 4.96
N THR A 289 -3.55 -22.05 4.78
CA THR A 289 -2.66 -21.48 5.80
C THR A 289 -3.10 -20.06 6.14
N GLN A 290 -2.86 -19.66 7.38
CA GLN A 290 -3.12 -18.32 7.86
C GLN A 290 -1.93 -17.81 8.67
N SER A 291 -1.49 -16.60 8.35
CA SER A 291 -0.46 -15.85 9.06
C SER A 291 -0.92 -14.39 9.18
N GLY A 292 -1.37 -14.00 10.37
CA GLY A 292 -1.91 -12.67 10.62
C GLY A 292 -3.17 -12.39 9.81
N ARG A 293 -3.10 -11.39 8.91
CA ARG A 293 -4.24 -10.90 8.10
C ARG A 293 -4.37 -11.55 6.72
N GLY A 294 -3.59 -12.59 6.43
CA GLY A 294 -3.67 -13.31 5.17
C GLY A 294 -3.04 -14.70 5.28
N GLY A 295 -2.73 -15.30 4.14
CA GLY A 295 -2.10 -16.61 4.07
C GLY A 295 -2.08 -17.17 2.66
N SER A 296 -2.10 -18.50 2.54
CA SER A 296 -2.11 -19.20 1.27
C SER A 296 -3.25 -20.22 1.20
N ILE A 297 -3.77 -20.44 -0.01
CA ILE A 297 -4.69 -21.52 -0.36
C ILE A 297 -3.95 -22.41 -1.36
N TYR A 298 -3.84 -23.69 -1.06
CA TYR A 298 -3.20 -24.67 -1.92
C TYR A 298 -4.28 -25.55 -2.57
N TYR A 299 -4.40 -25.48 -3.89
CA TYR A 299 -5.24 -26.36 -4.69
C TYR A 299 -4.46 -27.63 -5.05
N HIS A 300 -5.08 -28.80 -4.81
CA HIS A 300 -4.52 -30.11 -5.10
C HIS A 300 -5.46 -30.92 -6.00
N GLU A 301 -4.96 -31.44 -7.12
CA GLU A 301 -5.69 -32.35 -8.01
C GLU A 301 -4.69 -33.28 -8.70
N GLY A 302 -4.55 -34.50 -8.21
CA GLY A 302 -3.53 -35.44 -8.67
C GLY A 302 -2.12 -34.85 -8.54
N PRO A 303 -1.36 -34.71 -9.64
CA PRO A 303 -0.04 -34.08 -9.61
C PRO A 303 -0.10 -32.54 -9.58
N ILE A 304 -1.25 -31.94 -9.83
CA ILE A 304 -1.40 -30.48 -9.91
C ILE A 304 -1.37 -29.89 -8.50
N ARG A 305 -0.52 -28.88 -8.32
CA ARG A 305 -0.43 -28.08 -7.09
C ARG A 305 -0.33 -26.60 -7.46
N ILE A 306 -1.32 -25.82 -7.05
CA ILE A 306 -1.36 -24.37 -7.30
C ILE A 306 -1.49 -23.66 -5.96
N SER A 307 -0.67 -22.62 -5.75
CA SER A 307 -0.72 -21.78 -4.55
C SER A 307 -1.33 -20.43 -4.89
N PHE A 308 -2.36 -20.03 -4.17
CA PHE A 308 -2.97 -18.70 -4.23
C PHE A 308 -2.70 -17.96 -2.92
N GLY A 309 -2.16 -16.74 -2.99
CA GLY A 309 -2.10 -15.89 -1.80
C GLY A 309 -3.49 -15.33 -1.48
N TRP A 310 -3.78 -15.06 -0.22
CA TRP A 310 -5.01 -14.37 0.16
C TRP A 310 -4.79 -13.40 1.33
N GLU A 311 -5.66 -12.39 1.44
CA GLU A 311 -5.71 -11.48 2.58
C GLU A 311 -7.15 -11.09 2.94
N PHE A 312 -7.38 -10.63 4.18
CA PHE A 312 -8.67 -10.06 4.56
C PHE A 312 -8.96 -8.79 3.79
N GLY A 313 -10.12 -8.75 3.15
CA GLY A 313 -10.62 -7.59 2.44
C GLY A 313 -11.07 -6.45 3.38
N GLY A 314 -11.33 -5.28 2.80
CA GLY A 314 -11.96 -4.15 3.47
C GLY A 314 -13.37 -3.87 2.94
N GLY A 315 -14.19 -3.15 3.72
CA GLY A 315 -15.56 -2.80 3.32
C GLY A 315 -16.47 -4.03 3.18
N ASN A 316 -17.05 -4.21 1.99
CA ASN A 316 -17.92 -5.36 1.69
C ASN A 316 -17.16 -6.66 1.37
N ALA A 317 -15.85 -6.58 1.09
CA ALA A 317 -15.02 -7.75 0.86
C ALA A 317 -14.59 -8.39 2.19
N VAL A 318 -14.81 -9.69 2.31
CA VAL A 318 -14.36 -10.54 3.42
C VAL A 318 -12.91 -10.97 3.19
N ALA A 319 -12.59 -11.44 1.99
CA ALA A 319 -11.25 -11.88 1.60
C ALA A 319 -10.96 -11.52 0.14
N ILE A 320 -9.68 -11.30 -0.18
CA ILE A 320 -9.18 -11.11 -1.53
C ILE A 320 -8.14 -12.21 -1.79
N LEU A 321 -8.34 -12.99 -2.84
CA LEU A 321 -7.40 -14.01 -3.30
C LEU A 321 -6.63 -13.44 -4.49
N PHE A 322 -5.32 -13.58 -4.48
CA PHE A 322 -4.43 -13.17 -5.56
C PHE A 322 -4.19 -14.35 -6.51
N MET A 323 -4.36 -14.13 -7.80
CA MET A 323 -4.19 -15.16 -8.83
C MET A 323 -3.44 -14.62 -10.05
N PRO A 324 -2.77 -15.49 -10.84
CA PRO A 324 -2.10 -15.07 -12.06
C PRO A 324 -3.09 -14.47 -13.09
N GLU A 325 -2.64 -13.44 -13.80
CA GLU A 325 -3.32 -12.94 -15.01
C GLU A 325 -3.40 -14.05 -16.07
N THR A 326 -4.41 -13.98 -16.94
CA THR A 326 -4.64 -14.94 -18.04
C THR A 326 -3.37 -15.22 -18.86
N LYS A 327 -2.61 -14.17 -19.20
CA LYS A 327 -1.37 -14.28 -19.99
C LYS A 327 -0.20 -14.97 -19.27
N HIS A 328 -0.27 -15.10 -17.94
CA HIS A 328 0.78 -15.69 -17.10
C HIS A 328 0.36 -17.03 -16.47
N TRP A 329 -0.88 -17.47 -16.70
CA TRP A 329 -1.47 -18.62 -16.04
C TRP A 329 -0.68 -19.92 -16.23
N GLU A 330 -0.44 -20.33 -17.48
CA GLU A 330 0.21 -21.62 -17.77
C GLU A 330 1.65 -21.65 -17.24
N ALA A 331 2.36 -20.52 -17.37
CA ALA A 331 3.73 -20.38 -16.89
C ALA A 331 3.84 -20.47 -15.36
N GLN A 332 2.88 -19.91 -14.61
CA GLN A 332 2.92 -19.87 -13.14
C GLN A 332 2.28 -21.10 -12.48
N THR A 333 1.26 -21.69 -13.09
CA THR A 333 0.49 -22.79 -12.49
C THR A 333 0.86 -24.17 -13.05
N GLY A 334 1.50 -24.21 -14.22
CA GLY A 334 1.73 -25.46 -14.95
C GLY A 334 0.45 -26.13 -15.47
N THR A 335 -0.69 -25.43 -15.45
CA THR A 335 -1.97 -25.95 -15.94
C THR A 335 -2.42 -25.25 -17.22
N PRO A 336 -3.08 -25.95 -18.17
CA PRO A 336 -3.56 -25.33 -19.39
C PRO A 336 -4.53 -24.19 -19.12
N LEU A 337 -4.45 -23.11 -19.91
CA LEU A 337 -5.30 -21.93 -19.75
C LEU A 337 -6.79 -22.28 -19.84
N ALA A 338 -7.14 -23.27 -20.66
CA ALA A 338 -8.51 -23.76 -20.81
C ALA A 338 -9.13 -24.30 -19.50
N ARG A 339 -8.31 -24.67 -18.51
CA ARG A 339 -8.78 -25.13 -17.18
C ARG A 339 -8.85 -24.03 -16.13
N ARG A 340 -8.37 -22.81 -16.45
CA ARG A 340 -8.28 -21.70 -15.48
C ARG A 340 -9.63 -21.45 -14.80
N ASP A 341 -10.68 -21.23 -15.58
CA ASP A 341 -11.97 -20.82 -15.03
C ASP A 341 -12.67 -21.94 -14.24
N GLU A 342 -12.45 -23.20 -14.62
CA GLU A 342 -12.91 -24.38 -13.88
C GLU A 342 -12.25 -24.45 -12.49
N ILE A 343 -10.92 -24.35 -12.45
CA ILE A 343 -10.13 -24.40 -11.21
C ILE A 343 -10.50 -23.23 -10.30
N LEU A 344 -10.55 -22.00 -10.84
CA LEU A 344 -10.88 -20.81 -10.05
C LEU A 344 -12.30 -20.90 -9.49
N ARG A 345 -13.27 -21.40 -10.26
CA ARG A 345 -14.63 -21.63 -9.77
C ARG A 345 -14.64 -22.61 -8.60
N PHE A 346 -13.97 -23.76 -8.74
CA PHE A 346 -13.86 -24.74 -7.66
C PHE A 346 -13.24 -24.11 -6.41
N VAL A 347 -12.14 -23.37 -6.56
CA VAL A 347 -11.48 -22.68 -5.45
C VAL A 347 -12.45 -21.73 -4.74
N CYS A 348 -13.18 -20.90 -5.49
CA CYS A 348 -14.13 -19.95 -4.91
C CYS A 348 -15.26 -20.64 -4.15
N GLU A 349 -15.91 -21.63 -4.77
CA GLU A 349 -17.03 -22.35 -4.19
C GLU A 349 -16.63 -23.09 -2.92
N GLN A 350 -15.45 -23.73 -2.93
CA GLN A 350 -14.91 -24.43 -1.77
C GLN A 350 -14.50 -23.46 -0.66
N VAL A 351 -13.84 -22.34 -0.97
CA VAL A 351 -13.52 -21.29 0.01
C VAL A 351 -14.76 -20.73 0.70
N ILE A 352 -15.83 -20.44 -0.06
CA ILE A 352 -17.09 -19.96 0.50
C ILE A 352 -17.71 -21.02 1.41
N ARG A 353 -17.74 -22.28 0.95
CA ARG A 353 -18.27 -23.40 1.73
C ARG A 353 -17.54 -23.57 3.07
N ASP A 354 -16.22 -23.50 3.03
CA ASP A 354 -15.38 -23.86 4.18
C ASP A 354 -15.14 -22.69 5.14
N GLN A 355 -14.94 -21.47 4.61
CA GLN A 355 -14.43 -20.33 5.37
C GLN A 355 -15.37 -19.12 5.43
N ALA A 356 -16.33 -19.01 4.50
CA ALA A 356 -17.18 -17.82 4.39
C ALA A 356 -18.63 -18.14 3.96
N PRO A 357 -19.35 -19.03 4.70
CA PRO A 357 -20.67 -19.47 4.30
C PRO A 357 -21.64 -18.28 4.20
N GLY A 358 -22.42 -18.24 3.11
CA GLY A 358 -23.35 -17.15 2.81
C GLY A 358 -22.76 -15.99 2.01
N CYS A 359 -21.44 -15.97 1.78
CA CYS A 359 -20.82 -15.00 0.87
C CYS A 359 -20.97 -15.41 -0.60
N ARG A 360 -20.67 -14.49 -1.51
CA ARG A 360 -20.48 -14.73 -2.96
C ARG A 360 -19.06 -14.32 -3.38
N TYR A 361 -18.69 -14.60 -4.63
CA TYR A 361 -17.40 -14.21 -5.17
C TYR A 361 -17.53 -13.37 -6.45
N GLU A 362 -16.56 -12.49 -6.67
CA GLU A 362 -16.40 -11.66 -7.87
C GLU A 362 -14.98 -11.89 -8.42
N ILE A 363 -14.87 -12.35 -9.66
CA ILE A 363 -13.58 -12.66 -10.32
C ILE A 363 -13.16 -11.45 -11.18
N CYS A 364 -11.98 -10.91 -10.89
CA CYS A 364 -11.29 -9.87 -11.67
C CYS A 364 -10.13 -10.49 -12.47
N GLU A 365 -9.35 -9.66 -13.18
CA GLU A 365 -8.25 -10.15 -14.04
C GLU A 365 -7.16 -10.90 -13.25
N ASN A 366 -6.78 -10.39 -12.08
CA ASN A 366 -5.67 -10.90 -11.25
C ASN A 366 -6.07 -11.16 -9.78
N SER A 367 -7.36 -11.10 -9.46
CA SER A 367 -7.85 -11.28 -8.09
C SER A 367 -9.28 -11.80 -8.04
N ILE A 368 -9.63 -12.45 -6.94
CA ILE A 368 -11.00 -12.84 -6.60
C ILE A 368 -11.37 -12.15 -5.29
N SER A 369 -12.50 -11.46 -5.25
CA SER A 369 -13.05 -10.91 -4.01
C SER A 369 -14.17 -11.81 -3.49
N ILE A 370 -14.05 -12.30 -2.26
CA ILE A 370 -15.15 -12.92 -1.52
C ILE A 370 -15.89 -11.80 -0.79
N VAL A 371 -17.18 -11.61 -1.08
CA VAL A 371 -17.99 -10.49 -0.59
C VAL A 371 -19.26 -10.98 0.09
N ARG A 372 -19.76 -10.21 1.06
CA ARG A 372 -21.01 -10.52 1.79
C ARG A 372 -22.25 -10.41 0.92
#